data_AF-A0A957UKI3-F1
#
_entry.id   AF-A0A957UKI3-F1
#
_cell.length_a   1.000
_cell.length_b   1.000
_cell.length_c   1.000
_cell.angle_alpha   90.00
_cell.angle_beta   90.00
_cell.angle_gamma   90.00
#
_symmetry.space_group_name_H-M   'P 1'
#
loop_
_entity.id
_entity.type
_entity.pdbx_description
1 polymer ?
#
loop_
_entity_poly.entity_id
_entity_poly.type
_entity_poly.pdbx_seq_one_letter_code
_entity_poly.pdbx_strand_id
1 'polypeptide(L)'
;MTENSLPKLIVDNHPIPFIPGESALIAMLRADCHPTGGGCLCLAGDCPHCLATVDGVSYVRTCQTSARPGMVVQRHHADGAYPPLPLDDRPAPAVAATNLFCDVVIIGMGESGQTAAAQAVAMGQEVITLDAGAGQEVIGIYPGALVVARTDA
;
A
#
# COMPACT_ATOMS: atom_id res chain seq x y z
N MET A 1 -15.13 30.88 -11.43
CA MET A 1 -14.16 29.76 -11.41
C MET A 1 -14.05 29.33 -9.96
N THR A 2 -14.78 28.30 -9.57
CA THR A 2 -14.82 27.81 -8.19
C THR A 2 -13.45 27.21 -7.83
N GLU A 3 -12.80 27.77 -6.82
CA GLU A 3 -11.63 27.18 -6.16
C GLU A 3 -11.98 25.75 -5.74
N ASN A 4 -11.54 24.77 -6.52
CA ASN A 4 -11.76 23.37 -6.21
C ASN A 4 -10.75 23.00 -5.13
N SER A 5 -11.15 23.10 -3.85
CA SER A 5 -10.31 22.73 -2.73
C SER A 5 -9.89 21.27 -2.87
N LEU A 6 -8.58 21.02 -2.84
CA LEU A 6 -8.05 19.66 -2.91
C LEU A 6 -8.63 18.79 -1.77
N PRO A 7 -8.90 17.50 -2.04
CA PRO A 7 -9.30 16.58 -0.98
C PRO A 7 -8.20 16.48 0.07
N LYS A 8 -8.57 16.07 1.28
CA LYS A 8 -7.66 16.03 2.43
C LYS A 8 -7.61 14.66 3.09
N LEU A 9 -6.44 14.31 3.59
CA LEU A 9 -6.22 13.23 4.55
C LEU A 9 -5.71 13.84 5.86
N ILE A 10 -5.72 13.07 6.94
CA ILE A 10 -5.37 13.52 8.28
C ILE A 10 -4.05 12.85 8.66
N VAL A 11 -3.01 13.63 8.95
CA VAL A 11 -1.71 13.15 9.46
C VAL A 11 -1.50 13.67 10.86
N ASP A 12 -1.39 12.78 11.85
CA ASP A 12 -1.23 13.14 13.26
C ASP A 12 -2.21 14.24 13.72
N ASN A 13 -3.51 14.04 13.41
CA ASN A 13 -4.61 14.99 13.67
C ASN A 13 -4.58 16.30 12.88
N HIS A 14 -3.67 16.47 11.92
CA HIS A 14 -3.59 17.65 11.06
C HIS A 14 -4.08 17.32 9.65
N PRO A 15 -5.09 18.05 9.12
CA PRO A 15 -5.56 17.82 7.76
C PRO A 15 -4.58 18.40 6.74
N ILE A 16 -4.12 17.57 5.81
CA ILE A 16 -3.24 17.97 4.69
C ILE A 16 -3.92 17.71 3.33
N PRO A 17 -3.72 18.57 2.33
CA PRO A 17 -4.25 18.35 0.98
C PRO A 17 -3.46 17.25 0.25
N PHE A 18 -4.13 16.57 -0.68
CA PHE A 18 -3.46 15.65 -1.61
C PHE A 18 -4.01 15.80 -3.04
N ILE A 19 -3.21 15.39 -4.02
CA ILE A 19 -3.56 15.30 -5.43
C ILE A 19 -4.13 13.91 -5.70
N PRO A 20 -5.36 13.79 -6.26
CA PRO A 20 -5.92 12.48 -6.62
C PRO A 20 -4.96 11.64 -7.47
N GLY A 21 -4.75 10.38 -7.06
CA GLY A 21 -3.82 9.45 -7.70
C GLY A 21 -2.41 9.43 -7.11
N GLU A 22 -2.05 10.33 -6.20
CA GLU A 22 -0.78 10.24 -5.48
C GLU A 22 -0.87 9.30 -4.25
N SER A 23 0.29 8.83 -3.78
CA SER A 23 0.35 8.03 -2.54
C SER A 23 0.32 8.91 -1.29
N ALA A 24 -0.09 8.34 -0.17
CA ALA A 24 -0.12 9.02 1.12
C ALA A 24 1.23 9.64 1.48
N LEU A 25 2.34 8.94 1.17
CA LEU A 25 3.69 9.47 1.40
C LEU A 25 3.97 10.72 0.56
N ILE A 26 3.57 10.77 -0.71
CA ILE A 26 3.84 11.94 -1.56
C ILE A 26 3.05 13.15 -1.03
N ALA A 27 1.79 12.96 -0.65
CA ALA A 27 0.98 14.00 -0.01
C ALA A 27 1.65 14.51 1.28
N MET A 28 2.11 13.59 2.14
CA MET A 28 2.85 13.90 3.36
C MET A 28 4.10 14.75 3.08
N LEU A 29 4.95 14.34 2.15
CA LEU A 29 6.19 15.06 1.81
C LEU A 29 5.90 16.47 1.26
N ARG A 30 4.87 16.62 0.42
CA ARG A 30 4.44 17.93 -0.10
C ARG A 30 3.96 18.88 1.00
N ALA A 31 3.40 18.33 2.07
CA ALA A 31 2.93 19.06 3.23
C ALA A 31 3.99 19.19 4.35
N ASP A 32 5.27 18.92 4.06
CA ASP A 32 6.38 18.92 5.02
C ASP A 32 6.17 17.97 6.22
N CYS A 33 5.31 16.97 6.05
CA CYS A 33 4.97 15.97 7.05
C CYS A 33 5.84 14.72 6.87
N HIS A 34 7.14 14.85 7.09
CA HIS A 34 8.06 13.74 6.92
C HIS A 34 7.70 12.53 7.80
N PRO A 35 7.85 11.29 7.30
CA PRO A 35 7.84 10.10 8.14
C PRO A 35 8.90 10.20 9.23
N THR A 36 8.54 9.81 10.44
CA THR A 36 9.39 9.91 11.63
C THR A 36 10.51 8.88 11.67
N GLY A 37 10.51 7.87 10.79
CA GLY A 37 11.54 6.83 10.73
C GLY A 37 12.91 7.31 10.24
N GLY A 38 13.00 8.53 9.68
CA GLY A 38 14.22 9.05 9.07
C GLY A 38 14.71 8.22 7.87
N GLY A 39 15.89 8.53 7.35
CA GLY A 39 16.53 7.75 6.29
C GLY A 39 16.00 7.98 4.86
N CYS A 40 16.63 7.31 3.90
CA CYS A 40 16.29 7.46 2.47
C CYS A 40 14.98 6.75 2.13
N LEU A 41 14.11 7.41 1.36
CA LEU A 41 12.83 6.85 0.91
C LEU A 41 13.00 6.19 -0.44
N CYS A 42 12.68 4.89 -0.55
CA CYS A 42 12.80 4.15 -1.80
C CYS A 42 11.65 4.39 -2.79
N LEU A 43 10.48 4.82 -2.31
CA LEU A 43 9.22 4.90 -3.07
C LEU A 43 8.76 3.59 -3.74
N ALA A 44 9.39 2.45 -3.41
CA ALA A 44 9.13 1.15 -4.01
C ALA A 44 8.49 0.14 -3.03
N GLY A 45 8.31 0.52 -1.76
CA GLY A 45 7.82 -0.40 -0.73
C GLY A 45 8.89 -1.32 -0.14
N ASP A 46 10.17 -1.11 -0.42
CA ASP A 46 11.26 -1.95 0.13
C ASP A 46 11.82 -1.42 1.45
N CYS A 47 12.00 -0.11 1.56
CA CYS A 47 12.58 0.51 2.76
C CYS A 47 11.55 0.57 3.92
N PRO A 48 12.01 0.52 5.19
CA PRO A 48 11.12 0.63 6.36
C PRO A 48 10.80 2.08 6.73
N HIS A 49 11.38 3.06 6.04
CA HIS A 49 11.37 4.46 6.46
C HIS A 49 10.03 5.18 6.27
N CYS A 50 9.08 4.60 5.53
CA CYS A 50 7.76 5.18 5.28
C CYS A 50 6.62 4.52 6.07
N LEU A 51 6.94 3.66 7.04
CA LEU A 51 5.95 2.93 7.81
C LEU A 51 5.15 3.87 8.70
N ALA A 52 3.84 3.64 8.75
CA ALA A 52 2.91 4.37 9.60
C ALA A 52 1.74 3.45 10.00
N THR A 53 0.90 3.95 10.91
CA THR A 53 -0.42 3.37 11.14
C THR A 53 -1.41 4.11 10.25
N VAL A 54 -2.10 3.39 9.37
CA VAL A 54 -3.07 3.97 8.42
C VAL A 54 -4.43 3.32 8.66
N ASP A 55 -5.44 4.14 8.93
CA ASP A 55 -6.82 3.71 9.22
C ASP A 55 -6.86 2.59 10.31
N GLY A 56 -5.98 2.68 11.31
CA GLY A 56 -5.85 1.71 12.41
C GLY A 56 -4.94 0.50 12.15
N VAL A 57 -4.46 0.31 10.91
CA VAL A 57 -3.55 -0.80 10.56
C VAL A 57 -2.11 -0.33 10.70
N SER A 58 -1.33 -0.99 11.55
CA SER A 58 0.08 -0.66 11.79
C SER A 58 1.01 -1.19 10.70
N TYR A 59 2.18 -0.57 10.55
CA TYR A 59 3.24 -0.95 9.61
C TYR A 59 2.80 -0.91 8.13
N VAL A 60 1.90 0.02 7.81
CA VAL A 60 1.47 0.26 6.43
C VAL A 60 2.54 1.08 5.70
N ARG A 61 2.86 0.67 4.48
CA ARG A 61 3.79 1.36 3.59
C ARG A 61 3.08 2.54 2.94
N THR A 62 3.24 3.74 3.49
CA THR A 62 2.59 4.95 2.98
C THR A 62 2.97 5.28 1.53
N CYS A 63 4.13 4.81 1.04
CA CYS A 63 4.53 4.96 -0.36
C CYS A 63 3.72 4.12 -1.35
N GLN A 64 3.17 2.98 -0.91
CA GLN A 64 2.34 2.06 -1.71
C GLN A 64 0.84 2.24 -1.41
N THR A 65 0.47 3.22 -0.58
CA THR A 65 -0.91 3.44 -0.17
C THR A 65 -1.50 4.63 -0.90
N SER A 66 -2.51 4.42 -1.74
CA SER A 66 -3.24 5.49 -2.44
C SER A 66 -3.86 6.48 -1.45
N ALA A 67 -3.61 7.78 -1.62
CA ALA A 67 -4.22 8.80 -0.77
C ALA A 67 -5.74 8.86 -1.00
N ARG A 68 -6.52 8.82 0.09
CA ARG A 68 -8.00 8.84 0.06
C ARG A 68 -8.55 9.97 0.92
N PRO A 69 -9.68 10.59 0.55
CA PRO A 69 -10.33 11.60 1.39
C PRO A 69 -10.67 11.02 2.76
N GLY A 70 -10.30 11.74 3.83
CA GLY A 70 -10.60 11.34 5.21
C GLY A 70 -9.73 10.21 5.77
N MET A 71 -8.79 9.65 4.99
CA MET A 71 -7.79 8.70 5.49
C MET A 71 -7.06 9.27 6.71
N VAL A 72 -6.81 8.43 7.72
CA VAL A 72 -6.08 8.81 8.93
C VAL A 72 -4.73 8.11 8.94
N VAL A 73 -3.66 8.90 8.94
CA VAL A 73 -2.28 8.45 9.05
C VAL A 73 -1.73 8.91 10.39
N GLN A 74 -1.18 7.97 11.14
CA GLN A 74 -0.47 8.22 12.40
C GLN A 74 0.97 7.76 12.22
N ARG A 75 1.91 8.69 12.28
CA ARG A 75 3.33 8.38 12.11
C ARG A 75 3.82 7.56 13.31
N HIS A 76 4.72 6.62 13.07
CA HIS A 76 5.36 5.85 14.13
C HIS A 76 6.41 6.74 14.83
N HIS A 77 6.00 7.48 15.87
CA HIS A 77 6.88 8.41 16.55
C HIS A 77 8.09 7.71 17.19
N ALA A 78 9.20 8.44 17.28
CA ALA A 78 10.48 7.95 17.77
C ALA A 78 10.56 7.81 19.30
N ASP A 79 9.43 7.77 20.01
CA ASP A 79 9.41 7.52 21.46
C ASP A 79 9.82 6.09 21.84
N GLY A 80 10.08 5.25 20.82
CA GLY A 80 10.57 3.88 20.96
C GLY A 80 9.47 2.87 21.26
N ALA A 81 8.21 3.32 21.35
CA ALA A 81 7.09 2.42 21.50
C ALA A 81 6.74 1.79 20.15
N TYR A 82 6.68 0.46 20.11
CA TYR A 82 6.01 -0.22 19.01
C TYR A 82 4.52 0.17 19.03
N PRO A 83 3.87 0.26 17.85
CA PRO A 83 2.42 0.42 17.78
C PRO A 83 1.74 -0.64 18.67
N PRO A 84 0.78 -0.25 19.52
CA PRO A 84 0.13 -1.20 20.40
C PRO A 84 -0.59 -2.25 19.55
N LEU A 85 -0.46 -3.52 19.94
CA LEU A 85 -1.36 -4.55 19.44
C LEU A 85 -2.79 -4.16 19.83
N PRO A 86 -3.79 -4.35 18.94
CA PRO A 86 -5.19 -4.18 19.32
C PRO A 86 -5.47 -4.97 20.60
N LEU A 87 -5.98 -4.29 21.63
CA LEU A 87 -6.27 -4.89 22.94
C LEU A 87 -7.52 -5.78 22.93
N ASP A 88 -8.24 -5.80 21.81
CA ASP A 88 -9.56 -6.38 21.70
C ASP A 88 -9.55 -7.49 20.66
N ASP A 89 -10.01 -8.67 21.07
CA ASP A 89 -10.20 -9.84 20.21
C ASP A 89 -11.48 -9.72 19.36
N ARG A 90 -12.17 -8.58 19.41
CA ARG A 90 -13.31 -8.26 18.54
C ARG A 90 -12.95 -8.61 17.10
N PRO A 91 -13.73 -9.50 16.44
CA PRO A 91 -13.50 -9.84 15.05
C PRO A 91 -13.47 -8.56 14.21
N ALA A 92 -12.40 -8.39 13.43
CA ALA A 92 -12.36 -7.37 12.41
C ALA A 92 -13.54 -7.60 11.43
N PRO A 93 -14.02 -6.54 10.74
CA PRO A 93 -14.98 -6.70 9.66
C PRO A 93 -14.54 -7.81 8.70
N ALA A 94 -15.49 -8.63 8.26
CA ALA A 94 -15.19 -9.70 7.31
C ALA A 94 -14.54 -9.10 6.06
N VAL A 95 -13.36 -9.61 5.71
CA VAL A 95 -12.67 -9.24 4.48
C VAL A 95 -13.16 -10.16 3.37
N ALA A 96 -13.61 -9.59 2.26
CA ALA A 96 -13.93 -10.37 1.07
C ALA A 96 -12.62 -10.99 0.54
N ALA A 97 -12.58 -12.30 0.48
CA ALA A 97 -11.45 -13.06 -0.04
C ALA A 97 -11.95 -14.00 -1.13
N THR A 98 -11.15 -14.17 -2.19
CA THR A 98 -11.42 -15.12 -3.26
C THR A 98 -10.13 -15.85 -3.62
N ASN A 99 -10.24 -17.15 -3.86
CA ASN A 99 -9.12 -17.96 -4.31
C ASN A 99 -9.17 -18.03 -5.83
N LEU A 100 -8.10 -17.56 -6.46
CA LEU A 100 -7.88 -17.70 -7.89
C LEU A 100 -6.75 -18.70 -8.12
N PHE A 101 -6.83 -19.44 -9.21
CA PHE A 101 -5.83 -20.41 -9.62
C PHE A 101 -5.32 -20.02 -10.99
N CYS A 102 -4.04 -20.25 -11.23
CA CYS A 102 -3.36 -19.97 -12.50
C CYS A 102 -2.12 -20.85 -12.59
N ASP A 103 -1.57 -21.00 -13.79
CA ASP A 103 -0.30 -21.70 -14.00
C ASP A 103 0.88 -20.83 -13.56
N VAL A 104 0.79 -19.52 -13.80
CA VAL A 104 1.86 -18.56 -13.51
C VAL A 104 1.29 -17.28 -12.91
N VAL A 105 1.85 -16.86 -11.78
CA VAL A 105 1.63 -15.54 -11.19
C VAL A 105 2.86 -14.66 -11.40
N ILE A 106 2.64 -13.42 -11.82
CA ILE A 106 3.70 -12.44 -12.07
C ILE A 106 3.49 -11.25 -11.14
N ILE A 107 4.53 -10.93 -10.38
CA ILE A 107 4.51 -9.89 -9.36
C ILE A 107 5.39 -8.74 -9.82
N GLY A 108 4.78 -7.57 -10.02
CA GLY A 108 5.37 -6.38 -10.63
C GLY A 108 5.23 -6.39 -12.14
N MET A 109 4.65 -5.31 -12.69
CA MET A 109 4.36 -5.12 -14.11
C MET A 109 5.21 -4.00 -14.74
N GLY A 110 6.46 -3.88 -14.28
CA GLY A 110 7.52 -3.20 -15.03
C GLY A 110 7.87 -3.95 -16.32
N GLU A 111 8.88 -3.46 -17.06
CA GLU A 111 9.29 -4.02 -18.36
C GLU A 111 9.57 -5.54 -18.31
N SER A 112 10.26 -6.01 -17.27
CA SER A 112 10.56 -7.42 -17.06
C SER A 112 9.29 -8.25 -16.81
N GLY A 113 8.37 -7.74 -15.97
CA GLY A 113 7.10 -8.39 -15.67
C GLY A 113 6.19 -8.48 -16.90
N GLN A 114 6.10 -7.40 -17.69
CA GLN A 114 5.36 -7.39 -18.95
C GLN A 114 5.94 -8.40 -19.95
N THR A 115 7.26 -8.48 -20.07
CA THR A 115 7.93 -9.46 -20.93
C THR A 115 7.66 -10.88 -20.46
N ALA A 116 7.76 -11.16 -19.16
CA ALA A 116 7.46 -12.47 -18.59
C ALA A 116 5.98 -12.86 -18.80
N ALA A 117 5.06 -11.90 -18.67
CA ALA A 117 3.63 -12.12 -18.88
C ALA A 117 3.34 -12.48 -20.34
N ALA A 118 3.91 -11.72 -21.28
CA ALA A 118 3.76 -12.00 -22.70
C ALA A 118 4.32 -13.38 -23.07
N GLN A 119 5.46 -13.78 -22.49
CA GLN A 119 6.05 -15.10 -22.71
C GLN A 119 5.18 -16.24 -22.17
N ALA A 120 4.69 -16.14 -20.94
CA ALA A 120 3.83 -17.17 -20.34
C ALA A 120 2.50 -17.31 -21.11
N VAL A 121 1.88 -16.19 -21.49
CA VAL A 121 0.68 -16.18 -22.34
C VAL A 121 0.95 -16.81 -23.70
N ALA A 122 2.10 -16.53 -24.33
CA ALA A 122 2.47 -17.13 -25.62
C ALA A 122 2.69 -18.66 -25.52
N MET A 123 2.99 -19.19 -24.34
CA MET A 123 3.07 -20.62 -24.05
C MET A 123 1.71 -21.25 -23.72
N GLY A 124 0.62 -20.48 -23.75
CA GLY A 124 -0.74 -20.95 -23.47
C GLY A 124 -1.03 -21.15 -21.99
N GLN A 125 -0.26 -20.53 -21.09
CA GLN A 125 -0.46 -20.64 -19.64
C GLN A 125 -1.56 -19.68 -19.17
N GLU A 126 -2.31 -20.07 -18.13
CA GLU A 126 -3.19 -19.16 -17.39
C GLU A 126 -2.32 -18.24 -16.50
N VAL A 127 -2.38 -16.93 -16.75
CA VAL A 127 -1.52 -15.95 -16.09
C VAL A 127 -2.34 -14.99 -15.24
N ILE A 128 -1.91 -14.79 -13.99
CA ILE A 128 -2.38 -13.71 -13.12
C ILE A 128 -1.24 -12.71 -12.90
N THR A 129 -1.52 -11.43 -13.07
CA THR A 129 -0.56 -10.34 -12.82
C THR A 129 -0.97 -9.55 -11.57
N LEU A 130 0.00 -9.18 -10.75
CA LEU A 130 -0.19 -8.38 -9.54
C LEU A 130 0.81 -7.22 -9.56
N ASP A 131 0.32 -5.99 -9.53
CA ASP A 131 1.17 -4.80 -9.45
C ASP A 131 0.71 -3.85 -8.34
N ALA A 132 1.64 -3.46 -7.47
CA ALA A 132 1.34 -2.57 -6.35
C ALA A 132 0.96 -1.16 -6.83
N GLY A 133 1.51 -0.68 -7.95
CA GLY A 133 1.11 0.57 -8.59
C GLY A 133 -0.30 0.53 -9.17
N ALA A 134 -0.86 -0.66 -9.39
CA ALA A 134 -2.25 -0.87 -9.76
C ALA A 134 -3.17 -1.17 -8.55
N GLY A 135 -2.67 -0.99 -7.31
CA GLY A 135 -3.44 -1.27 -6.09
C GLY A 135 -3.53 -2.77 -5.74
N GLN A 136 -2.65 -3.61 -6.29
CA GLN A 136 -2.58 -5.04 -6.04
C GLN A 136 -1.29 -5.39 -5.28
N GLU A 137 -1.31 -5.20 -3.96
CA GLU A 137 -0.13 -5.40 -3.12
C GLU A 137 0.01 -6.87 -2.73
N VAL A 138 1.12 -7.50 -3.10
CA VAL A 138 1.48 -8.82 -2.58
C VAL A 138 1.94 -8.69 -1.13
N ILE A 139 1.16 -9.27 -0.23
CA ILE A 139 1.42 -9.23 1.23
C ILE A 139 2.04 -10.52 1.76
N GLY A 140 2.05 -11.59 0.96
CA GLY A 140 2.67 -12.85 1.35
C GLY A 140 2.92 -13.81 0.18
N ILE A 141 4.07 -14.47 0.22
CA ILE A 141 4.42 -15.59 -0.66
C ILE A 141 4.77 -16.76 0.26
N TYR A 142 3.95 -17.80 0.23
CA TYR A 142 4.03 -18.91 1.17
C TYR A 142 4.56 -20.19 0.49
N PRO A 143 5.11 -21.13 1.26
CA PRO A 143 5.41 -22.46 0.76
C PRO A 143 4.17 -23.09 0.11
N GLY A 144 4.36 -23.72 -1.06
CA GLY A 144 3.27 -24.35 -1.81
C GLY A 144 2.46 -23.35 -2.64
N ALA A 145 3.09 -22.75 -3.66
CA ALA A 145 2.50 -21.95 -4.74
C ALA A 145 1.36 -20.97 -4.34
N LEU A 146 1.37 -20.47 -3.10
CA LEU A 146 0.34 -19.59 -2.57
C LEU A 146 0.90 -18.17 -2.49
N VAL A 147 0.30 -17.28 -3.27
CA VAL A 147 0.52 -15.84 -3.20
C VAL A 147 -0.74 -15.20 -2.64
N VAL A 148 -0.58 -14.37 -1.61
CA VAL A 148 -1.66 -13.58 -1.02
C VAL A 148 -1.43 -12.13 -1.40
N ALA A 149 -2.41 -11.54 -2.06
CA ALA A 149 -2.43 -10.13 -2.40
C ALA A 149 -3.62 -9.43 -1.77
N ARG A 150 -3.39 -8.22 -1.26
CA ARG A 150 -4.44 -7.27 -0.94
C ARG A 150 -4.75 -6.48 -2.21
N THR A 151 -6.03 -6.34 -2.53
CA THR A 151 -6.49 -5.52 -3.66
C THR A 151 -7.29 -4.35 -3.12
N ASP A 152 -7.18 -3.20 -3.79
CA ASP A 152 -8.07 -2.06 -3.59
C ASP A 152 -9.46 -2.45 -4.15
N ALA A 153 -10.24 -3.18 -3.35
CA ALA A 153 -11.64 -3.50 -3.66
C ALA A 153 -12.53 -2.25 -3.58
#